data_AF-A0A7W6GQD6-F1
#
_entry.id   AF-A0A7W6GQD6-F1
#
_cell.length_a   1.000
_cell.length_b   1.000
_cell.length_c   1.000
_cell.angle_alpha   90.00
_cell.angle_beta   90.00
_cell.angle_gamma   90.00
#
_symmetry.space_group_name_H-M   'P 1'
#
loop_
_entity.id
_entity.type
_entity.pdbx_description
1 polymer ?
#
loop_
_entity_poly.entity_id
_entity_poly.type
_entity_poly.pdbx_seq_one_letter_code
_entity_poly.pdbx_strand_id
1 'polypeptide(L)'
;MRVMVGALLSGAMLIDSMAMAAETPKAAPPQAVETPSPFIQCDGRKGHVGAGELLGQLLAISVTAGLASDAFTKDDGNVEKRLSGRAGADACNVAMAQETNEERRTQLLLARTIHLIEAEDLPAALESVRELPRLAPVGVQDWAFNAGLGSSAAYLESVILVRLDRPAEAEAAALRSAAFAPYDLVSQYRVPAHVQLTPTMSAEKKAYLDQLVRMCPQHLSLRAELHAWVGDYAAAAKDEADRLKLVQGFAPKAKPMFNDALVALYQMMAGDKDAATTAARARQGLDAYIAEGGDRSDPAGVSNVEAMLAFFDIGQLAAQGRMAEARAAFAGRTRWVAVPPPVVADMFGKLQANMPTAERTGPWTRTRQDYRDDAMRSNLKLLQNPDLVKNYYAKVANSARQSDYARASGSVWKIGAKPRYLARDLPKDVTTYEFINVGPNLWGLSAGEAVLLHAALIASARGFDGFVVPQNRTHIFSSPVRFGNIGTPGFPQSATFRAQQVIDELSPRIPEPPMRR
;
A
#
# COMPACT_ATOMS: atom_id res chain seq x y z
N MET A 1 12.90 -13.97 -19.21
CA MET A 1 11.75 -14.39 -18.38
C MET A 1 10.69 -13.33 -18.59
N ARG A 2 9.67 -13.62 -19.40
CA ARG A 2 8.74 -12.64 -20.00
C ARG A 2 7.79 -12.09 -18.93
N VAL A 3 7.80 -10.78 -18.71
CA VAL A 3 6.74 -10.07 -17.98
C VAL A 3 5.73 -9.61 -19.04
N MET A 4 4.55 -10.23 -19.02
CA MET A 4 3.42 -9.81 -19.85
C MET A 4 2.83 -8.51 -19.29
N VAL A 5 3.04 -7.41 -20.02
CA VAL A 5 2.17 -6.24 -19.99
C VAL A 5 1.17 -6.44 -21.11
N GLY A 6 -0.07 -6.79 -20.74
CA GLY A 6 -1.17 -6.99 -21.68
C GLY A 6 -2.18 -5.86 -21.58
N ALA A 7 -2.12 -4.95 -22.55
CA ALA A 7 -3.22 -4.05 -22.88
C ALA A 7 -4.40 -4.86 -23.42
N LEU A 8 -5.63 -4.51 -23.05
CA LEU A 8 -6.84 -5.04 -23.67
C LEU A 8 -7.73 -3.87 -24.12
N LEU A 9 -7.58 -3.51 -25.39
CA LEU A 9 -8.65 -3.03 -26.25
C LEU A 9 -9.43 -4.25 -26.77
N SER A 10 -10.76 -4.18 -26.77
CA SER A 10 -11.69 -4.85 -27.69
C SER A 10 -13.09 -4.30 -27.36
N GLY A 11 -13.97 -3.92 -28.28
CA GLY A 11 -14.17 -4.40 -29.64
C GLY A 11 -15.64 -4.78 -29.75
N ALA A 12 -16.41 -3.99 -30.49
CA ALA A 12 -17.84 -4.16 -30.69
C ALA A 12 -18.16 -5.48 -31.40
N MET A 13 -19.21 -6.18 -30.96
CA MET A 13 -19.82 -7.28 -31.69
C MET A 13 -21.31 -7.03 -31.93
N LEU A 14 -21.67 -7.21 -33.19
CA LEU A 14 -23.03 -7.22 -33.74
C LEU A 14 -23.87 -8.31 -33.09
N ILE A 15 -25.12 -7.99 -32.78
CA ILE A 15 -26.15 -8.93 -32.33
C ILE A 15 -26.99 -9.29 -33.56
N ASP A 16 -26.97 -10.58 -33.92
CA ASP A 16 -27.81 -11.14 -34.96
C ASP A 16 -29.19 -11.52 -34.37
N SER A 17 -30.24 -11.24 -35.12
CA SER A 17 -31.62 -11.38 -34.69
C SER A 17 -32.14 -12.79 -34.94
N MET A 18 -32.58 -13.50 -33.89
CA MET A 18 -33.47 -14.66 -34.04
C MET A 18 -34.70 -14.50 -33.15
N ALA A 19 -35.83 -14.27 -33.82
CA ALA A 19 -37.16 -14.36 -33.26
C ALA A 19 -37.54 -15.84 -33.07
N MET A 20 -37.94 -16.21 -31.85
CA MET A 20 -38.69 -17.43 -31.56
C MET A 20 -39.81 -17.10 -30.57
N ALA A 21 -40.93 -17.79 -30.78
CA ALA A 21 -42.28 -17.43 -30.39
C ALA A 21 -42.51 -17.32 -28.87
N ALA A 22 -43.34 -16.35 -28.51
CA ALA A 22 -43.85 -16.13 -27.16
C ALA A 22 -44.93 -17.15 -26.81
N GLU A 23 -44.68 -18.00 -25.81
CA GLU A 23 -45.73 -18.58 -24.99
C GLU A 23 -45.93 -17.66 -23.78
N THR A 24 -47.09 -17.02 -23.70
CA THR A 24 -47.45 -16.11 -22.61
C THR A 24 -47.63 -16.90 -21.32
N PRO A 25 -46.73 -16.79 -20.32
CA PRO A 25 -46.97 -17.40 -19.02
C PRO A 25 -48.05 -16.58 -18.32
N LYS A 26 -49.07 -17.28 -17.83
CA LYS A 26 -50.15 -16.75 -17.00
C LYS A 26 -49.54 -15.88 -15.89
N ALA A 27 -49.88 -14.59 -15.89
CA ALA A 27 -49.35 -13.62 -14.94
C ALA A 27 -49.55 -14.12 -13.50
N ALA A 28 -48.43 -14.40 -12.82
CA ALA A 28 -48.42 -14.45 -11.36
C ALA A 28 -48.83 -13.05 -10.84
N PRO A 29 -49.55 -12.96 -9.70
CA PRO A 29 -49.83 -11.67 -9.09
C PRO A 29 -48.50 -10.92 -8.90
N PRO A 30 -48.45 -9.59 -9.12
CA PRO A 30 -47.23 -8.83 -8.92
C PRO A 30 -46.78 -9.05 -7.47
N GLN A 31 -45.67 -9.76 -7.29
CA GLN A 31 -44.98 -9.75 -6.02
C GLN A 31 -44.71 -8.28 -5.72
N ALA A 32 -45.25 -7.79 -4.60
CA ALA A 32 -44.89 -6.47 -4.11
C ALA A 32 -43.35 -6.40 -4.12
N VAL A 33 -42.79 -5.40 -4.79
CA VAL A 33 -41.36 -5.14 -4.72
C VAL A 33 -41.08 -4.79 -3.27
N GLU A 34 -40.69 -5.78 -2.46
CA GLU A 34 -40.36 -5.58 -1.06
C GLU A 34 -39.26 -4.53 -1.01
N THR A 35 -39.58 -3.39 -0.40
CA THR A 35 -38.62 -2.31 -0.19
C THR A 35 -37.46 -2.89 0.62
N PRO A 36 -36.21 -2.81 0.13
CA PRO A 36 -35.08 -3.42 0.83
C PRO A 36 -34.97 -2.84 2.24
N SER A 37 -34.53 -3.64 3.23
CA SER A 37 -34.41 -3.16 4.60
C SER A 37 -33.45 -1.96 4.71
N PRO A 38 -33.56 -1.09 5.74
CA PRO A 38 -32.65 0.02 5.94
C PRO A 38 -31.16 -0.40 6.00
N PHE A 39 -30.88 -1.61 6.49
CA PHE A 39 -29.53 -2.19 6.51
C PHE A 39 -29.00 -2.44 5.08
N ILE A 40 -29.82 -3.06 4.22
CA ILE A 40 -29.45 -3.32 2.81
C ILE A 40 -29.32 -2.01 2.05
N GLN A 41 -30.22 -1.06 2.28
CA GLN A 41 -30.14 0.28 1.68
C GLN A 41 -28.89 1.05 2.14
N CYS A 42 -28.41 0.84 3.37
CA CYS A 42 -27.23 1.47 3.94
C CYS A 42 -25.91 0.86 3.44
N ASP A 43 -25.67 -0.44 3.61
CA ASP A 43 -24.35 -1.02 3.28
C ASP A 43 -24.44 -2.30 2.46
N GLY A 44 -25.63 -2.64 2.00
CA GLY A 44 -25.90 -3.84 1.24
C GLY A 44 -25.96 -5.11 2.08
N ARG A 45 -25.73 -5.06 3.40
CA ARG A 45 -25.75 -6.25 4.28
C ARG A 45 -27.10 -6.36 5.00
N LYS A 46 -27.48 -7.59 5.36
CA LYS A 46 -28.60 -7.81 6.30
C LYS A 46 -28.23 -7.23 7.68
N GLY A 47 -29.23 -6.86 8.49
CA GLY A 47 -29.01 -6.49 9.89
C GLY A 47 -28.47 -7.66 10.70
N HIS A 48 -28.13 -7.46 11.99
CA HIS A 48 -27.67 -8.56 12.85
C HIS A 48 -28.72 -9.69 12.90
N VAL A 49 -28.46 -10.79 12.18
CA VAL A 49 -29.25 -12.03 12.23
C VAL A 49 -28.82 -12.82 13.45
N GLY A 50 -29.76 -13.10 14.36
CA GLY A 50 -29.51 -13.89 15.56
C GLY A 50 -29.06 -15.31 15.22
N ALA A 51 -28.34 -15.97 16.15
CA ALA A 51 -27.77 -17.30 15.96
C ALA A 51 -28.79 -18.39 15.55
N GLY A 52 -30.09 -18.18 15.78
CA GLY A 52 -31.18 -19.09 15.39
C GLY A 52 -31.54 -19.06 13.88
N GLU A 53 -31.29 -17.95 13.17
CA GLU A 53 -31.57 -17.84 11.72
C GLU A 53 -30.42 -18.37 10.85
N LEU A 54 -29.21 -18.44 11.40
CA LEU A 54 -28.01 -18.96 10.72
C LEU A 54 -28.10 -20.47 10.40
N LEU A 55 -28.85 -21.23 11.22
CA LEU A 55 -29.01 -22.68 11.07
C LEU A 55 -29.89 -23.06 9.87
N GLY A 56 -30.81 -22.19 9.46
CA GLY A 56 -31.67 -22.40 8.29
C GLY A 56 -30.97 -22.11 6.95
N GLN A 57 -30.06 -21.13 6.92
CA GLN A 57 -29.33 -20.73 5.70
C GLN A 57 -28.12 -21.64 5.39
N LEU A 58 -27.57 -22.33 6.40
CA LEU A 58 -26.44 -23.25 6.23
C LEU A 58 -26.79 -24.54 5.46
N LEU A 59 -28.07 -24.89 5.33
CA LEU A 59 -28.52 -26.07 4.57
C LEU A 59 -28.63 -25.82 3.05
N ALA A 60 -28.52 -24.58 2.58
CA ALA A 60 -28.77 -24.22 1.18
C ALA A 60 -27.50 -23.90 0.34
N ILE A 61 -26.34 -23.68 0.97
CA ILE A 61 -25.14 -23.16 0.30
C ILE A 61 -23.99 -24.17 0.35
N SER A 62 -24.18 -25.28 -0.34
CA SER A 62 -23.11 -26.17 -0.77
C SER A 62 -23.17 -26.28 -2.29
N VAL A 63 -22.05 -26.00 -2.98
CA VAL A 63 -21.81 -26.09 -4.43
C VAL A 63 -21.92 -24.75 -5.19
N THR A 64 -20.85 -23.95 -5.23
CA THR A 64 -20.16 -23.46 -6.46
C THR A 64 -19.22 -22.24 -6.25
N ALA A 65 -18.10 -22.29 -6.98
CA ALA A 65 -17.24 -21.19 -7.48
C ALA A 65 -16.24 -20.47 -6.54
N GLY A 66 -15.02 -20.29 -7.08
CA GLY A 66 -13.93 -19.51 -6.52
C GLY A 66 -13.45 -18.40 -7.47
N LEU A 67 -12.54 -17.57 -6.92
CA LEU A 67 -11.72 -16.54 -7.56
C LEU A 67 -12.43 -15.24 -8.02
N ALA A 68 -12.82 -14.45 -7.03
CA ALA A 68 -12.70 -13.00 -7.02
C ALA A 68 -12.62 -12.56 -5.54
N SER A 69 -11.97 -11.44 -5.23
CA SER A 69 -12.05 -10.80 -3.91
C SER A 69 -13.48 -10.41 -3.49
N ASP A 70 -14.45 -10.67 -4.36
CA ASP A 70 -15.89 -10.48 -4.18
C ASP A 70 -16.56 -11.64 -3.39
N ALA A 71 -15.80 -12.67 -2.99
CA ALA A 71 -16.35 -13.86 -2.34
C ALA A 71 -16.52 -13.80 -0.80
N PHE A 72 -16.38 -12.64 -0.15
CA PHE A 72 -16.29 -12.58 1.33
C PHE A 72 -17.20 -11.58 2.04
N THR A 73 -18.47 -11.48 1.63
CA THR A 73 -19.57 -11.18 2.57
C THR A 73 -20.51 -12.39 2.59
N LYS A 74 -20.18 -13.42 3.39
CA LYS A 74 -21.18 -14.40 3.83
C LYS A 74 -22.04 -13.78 4.92
N ASP A 75 -22.84 -12.81 4.49
CA ASP A 75 -24.10 -12.37 5.07
C ASP A 75 -24.90 -12.01 3.82
N ASP A 76 -25.93 -12.79 3.49
CA ASP A 76 -26.70 -12.72 2.24
C ASP A 76 -27.30 -11.32 2.00
N GLY A 77 -26.50 -10.42 1.46
CA GLY A 77 -26.80 -9.03 1.21
C GLY A 77 -26.80 -8.71 -0.29
N ASN A 78 -27.56 -7.71 -0.69
CA ASN A 78 -27.61 -7.27 -2.08
C ASN A 78 -26.97 -5.88 -2.19
N VAL A 79 -25.69 -5.84 -2.57
CA VAL A 79 -24.90 -4.61 -2.72
C VAL A 79 -25.49 -3.69 -3.80
N GLU A 80 -26.17 -4.24 -4.81
CA GLU A 80 -26.83 -3.46 -5.88
C GLU A 80 -28.04 -2.69 -5.36
N LYS A 81 -28.60 -3.10 -4.22
CA LYS A 81 -29.74 -2.43 -3.56
C LYS A 81 -29.30 -1.35 -2.55
N ARG A 82 -28.00 -1.09 -2.42
CA ARG A 82 -27.48 0.00 -1.60
C ARG A 82 -27.82 1.34 -2.25
N LEU A 83 -28.39 2.26 -1.48
CA LEU A 83 -28.59 3.64 -1.94
C LEU A 83 -27.25 4.39 -1.95
N SER A 84 -27.18 5.54 -2.60
CA SER A 84 -25.95 6.36 -2.64
C SER A 84 -26.19 7.77 -2.11
N GLY A 85 -25.10 8.46 -1.75
CA GLY A 85 -25.17 9.85 -1.31
C GLY A 85 -26.10 10.04 -0.11
N ARG A 86 -26.87 11.14 -0.10
CA ARG A 86 -27.72 11.49 1.04
C ARG A 86 -28.74 10.42 1.41
N ALA A 87 -29.35 9.77 0.42
CA ALA A 87 -30.34 8.72 0.64
C ALA A 87 -29.73 7.50 1.36
N GLY A 88 -28.50 7.12 1.01
CA GLY A 88 -27.76 6.08 1.72
C GLY A 88 -27.41 6.48 3.16
N ALA A 89 -26.98 7.73 3.37
CA ALA A 89 -26.69 8.25 4.71
C ALA A 89 -27.94 8.23 5.63
N ASP A 90 -29.10 8.58 5.09
CA ASP A 90 -30.38 8.54 5.82
C ASP A 90 -30.81 7.09 6.13
N ALA A 91 -30.62 6.16 5.19
CA ALA A 91 -30.84 4.73 5.44
C ALA A 91 -29.95 4.20 6.57
N CYS A 92 -28.68 4.62 6.62
CA CYS A 92 -27.78 4.25 7.72
C CYS A 92 -28.22 4.82 9.07
N ASN A 93 -28.77 6.04 9.13
CA ASN A 93 -29.33 6.58 10.37
C ASN A 93 -30.47 5.71 10.91
N VAL A 94 -31.38 5.27 10.03
CA VAL A 94 -32.48 4.36 10.38
C VAL A 94 -31.95 3.00 10.84
N ALA A 95 -30.98 2.43 10.11
CA ALA A 95 -30.37 1.14 10.46
C ALA A 95 -29.66 1.20 11.84
N MET A 96 -28.90 2.27 12.11
CA MET A 96 -28.21 2.45 13.39
C MET A 96 -29.18 2.62 14.57
N ALA A 97 -30.34 3.24 14.37
CA ALA A 97 -31.37 3.36 15.40
C ALA A 97 -32.03 2.01 15.75
N GLN A 98 -32.02 1.06 14.82
CA GLN A 98 -32.57 -0.29 15.00
C GLN A 98 -31.53 -1.32 15.47
N GLU A 99 -30.25 -1.01 15.34
CA GLU A 99 -29.15 -1.91 15.68
C GLU A 99 -28.78 -1.82 17.16
N THR A 100 -28.62 -2.98 17.80
CA THR A 100 -28.24 -3.09 19.22
C THR A 100 -26.79 -3.54 19.40
N ASN A 101 -26.21 -4.18 18.39
CA ASN A 101 -24.82 -4.59 18.39
C ASN A 101 -23.88 -3.39 18.11
N GLU A 102 -23.05 -3.02 19.09
CA GLU A 102 -22.15 -1.85 19.01
C GLU A 102 -21.12 -1.93 17.86
N GLU A 103 -20.58 -3.12 17.59
CA GLU A 103 -19.67 -3.33 16.47
C GLU A 103 -20.38 -3.07 15.13
N ARG A 104 -21.61 -3.59 14.97
CA ARG A 104 -22.41 -3.39 13.77
C ARG A 104 -22.84 -1.94 13.61
N ARG A 105 -23.20 -1.25 14.70
CA ARG A 105 -23.43 0.22 14.69
C ARG A 105 -22.20 0.98 14.21
N THR A 106 -21.00 0.57 14.62
CA THR A 106 -19.75 1.16 14.15
C THR A 106 -19.57 0.97 12.64
N GLN A 107 -19.83 -0.23 12.12
CA GLN A 107 -19.79 -0.49 10.67
C GLN A 107 -20.78 0.37 9.90
N LEU A 108 -22.01 0.52 10.41
CA LEU A 108 -23.05 1.37 9.81
C LEU A 108 -22.67 2.87 9.85
N LEU A 109 -21.97 3.34 10.89
CA LEU A 109 -21.42 4.70 10.94
C LEU A 109 -20.34 4.92 9.86
N LEU A 110 -19.48 3.93 9.63
CA LEU A 110 -18.48 4.00 8.55
C LEU A 110 -19.16 4.00 7.17
N ALA A 111 -20.23 3.23 6.97
CA ALA A 111 -21.04 3.26 5.76
C ALA A 111 -21.71 4.63 5.55
N ARG A 112 -22.35 5.19 6.59
CA ARG A 112 -22.89 6.56 6.58
C ARG A 112 -21.82 7.58 6.18
N THR A 113 -20.62 7.46 6.73
CA THR A 113 -19.49 8.34 6.41
C THR A 113 -19.16 8.29 4.91
N ILE A 114 -19.09 7.08 4.33
CA ILE A 114 -18.84 6.94 2.89
C ILE A 114 -19.96 7.57 2.07
N HIS A 115 -21.23 7.40 2.46
CA HIS A 115 -22.35 8.06 1.79
C HIS A 115 -22.31 9.58 1.88
N LEU A 116 -21.86 10.15 2.99
CA LEU A 116 -21.65 11.60 3.11
C LEU A 116 -20.51 12.08 2.19
N ILE A 117 -19.47 11.27 2.00
CA ILE A 117 -18.40 11.53 1.02
C ILE A 117 -18.94 11.48 -0.42
N GLU A 118 -19.82 10.51 -0.73
CA GLU A 118 -20.50 10.39 -2.03
C GLU A 118 -21.42 11.59 -2.30
N ALA A 119 -22.07 12.11 -1.26
CA ALA A 119 -22.92 13.30 -1.33
C ALA A 119 -22.14 14.63 -1.37
N GLU A 120 -20.80 14.57 -1.33
CA GLU A 120 -19.90 15.73 -1.20
C GLU A 120 -20.12 16.58 0.07
N ASP A 121 -20.84 16.06 1.06
CA ASP A 121 -21.01 16.67 2.39
C ASP A 121 -19.82 16.31 3.29
N LEU A 122 -18.64 16.81 2.89
CA LEU A 122 -17.36 16.52 3.54
C LEU A 122 -17.30 16.96 5.02
N PRO A 123 -17.86 18.12 5.43
CA PRO A 123 -17.93 18.49 6.84
C PRO A 123 -18.74 17.48 7.67
N ALA A 124 -19.92 17.07 7.21
CA ALA A 124 -20.72 16.07 7.92
C ALA A 124 -20.04 14.69 7.92
N ALA A 125 -19.36 14.32 6.84
CA ALA A 125 -18.55 13.09 6.79
C ALA A 125 -17.44 13.12 7.86
N LEU A 126 -16.75 14.25 8.01
CA LEU A 126 -15.68 14.43 8.99
C LEU A 126 -16.22 14.34 10.43
N GLU A 127 -17.38 14.95 10.69
CA GLU A 127 -18.06 14.81 11.99
C GLU A 127 -18.46 13.36 12.25
N SER A 128 -19.11 12.70 11.28
CA SER A 128 -19.54 11.30 11.36
C SER A 128 -18.40 10.34 11.68
N VAL A 129 -17.25 10.46 11.01
CA VAL A 129 -16.11 9.54 11.28
C VAL A 129 -15.48 9.78 12.66
N ARG A 130 -15.52 11.03 13.15
CA ARG A 130 -14.99 11.41 14.47
C ARG A 130 -15.91 11.04 15.64
N GLU A 131 -17.14 10.61 15.36
CA GLU A 131 -18.06 10.05 16.36
C GLU A 131 -17.69 8.61 16.77
N LEU A 132 -16.86 7.92 15.98
CA LEU A 132 -16.55 6.51 16.19
C LEU A 132 -15.98 6.18 17.59
N PRO A 133 -15.06 6.96 18.18
CA PRO A 133 -14.59 6.70 19.55
C PRO A 133 -15.70 6.75 20.61
N ARG A 134 -16.83 7.42 20.33
CA ARG A 134 -18.00 7.48 21.24
C ARG A 134 -18.94 6.30 21.08
N LEU A 135 -18.91 5.63 19.93
CA LEU A 135 -19.75 4.46 19.61
C LEU A 135 -19.03 3.14 19.79
N ALA A 136 -17.69 3.18 19.89
CA ALA A 136 -16.92 2.01 20.26
C ALA A 136 -17.40 1.52 21.64
N PRO A 137 -17.49 0.19 21.83
CA PRO A 137 -17.63 -0.39 23.16
C PRO A 137 -16.58 0.19 24.10
N VAL A 138 -16.73 -0.01 25.41
CA VAL A 138 -15.78 0.39 26.48
C VAL A 138 -14.30 -0.02 26.20
N GLY A 139 -14.01 -0.77 25.13
CA GLY A 139 -12.68 -1.03 24.59
C GLY A 139 -12.31 -0.29 23.28
N VAL A 140 -12.25 1.05 23.25
CA VAL A 140 -11.33 1.77 22.31
C VAL A 140 -9.86 1.36 22.58
N GLN A 141 -9.60 0.65 23.68
CA GLN A 141 -8.33 0.01 24.00
C GLN A 141 -8.23 -1.46 23.52
N ASP A 142 -9.28 -2.03 22.92
CA ASP A 142 -9.21 -3.37 22.33
C ASP A 142 -8.45 -3.30 21.00
N TRP A 143 -7.31 -3.99 20.95
CA TRP A 143 -6.47 -4.07 19.76
C TRP A 143 -7.26 -4.60 18.55
N ALA A 144 -8.21 -5.51 18.77
CA ALA A 144 -8.94 -6.19 17.71
C ALA A 144 -9.90 -5.25 16.97
N PHE A 145 -10.57 -4.38 17.73
CA PHE A 145 -11.40 -3.31 17.21
C PHE A 145 -10.54 -2.26 16.48
N ASN A 146 -9.47 -1.81 17.11
CA ASN A 146 -8.58 -0.79 16.56
C ASN A 146 -7.93 -1.23 15.25
N ALA A 147 -7.39 -2.45 15.19
CA ALA A 147 -6.71 -2.95 14.01
C ALA A 147 -7.64 -3.09 12.77
N GLY A 148 -8.94 -3.28 13.00
CA GLY A 148 -9.96 -3.31 11.94
C GLY A 148 -10.64 -1.95 11.76
N LEU A 149 -11.72 -1.73 12.53
CA LEU A 149 -12.61 -0.57 12.36
C LEU A 149 -11.93 0.75 12.71
N GLY A 150 -11.07 0.79 13.74
CA GLY A 150 -10.30 1.99 14.10
C GLY A 150 -9.35 2.44 12.99
N SER A 151 -8.62 1.49 12.39
CA SER A 151 -7.75 1.71 11.23
C SER A 151 -8.54 2.24 10.03
N SER A 152 -9.70 1.64 9.72
CA SER A 152 -10.57 2.11 8.64
C SER A 152 -11.13 3.51 8.87
N ALA A 153 -11.52 3.84 10.11
CA ALA A 153 -12.02 5.16 10.48
C ALA A 153 -10.95 6.24 10.28
N ALA A 154 -9.74 6.02 10.79
CA ALA A 154 -8.64 6.95 10.65
C ALA A 154 -8.21 7.14 9.18
N TYR A 155 -8.30 6.09 8.35
CA TYR A 155 -8.08 6.20 6.91
C TYR A 155 -9.20 6.98 6.20
N LEU A 156 -10.46 6.79 6.56
CA LEU A 156 -11.56 7.59 5.99
C LEU A 156 -11.44 9.06 6.41
N GLU A 157 -11.04 9.33 7.66
CA GLU A 157 -10.72 10.68 8.12
C GLU A 157 -9.62 11.31 7.25
N SER A 158 -8.53 10.59 6.95
CA SER A 158 -7.46 11.13 6.10
C SER A 158 -7.94 11.50 4.69
N VAL A 159 -8.77 10.65 4.10
CA VAL A 159 -9.37 10.89 2.78
C VAL A 159 -10.28 12.11 2.78
N ILE A 160 -11.10 12.29 3.82
CA ILE A 160 -11.98 13.47 3.95
C ILE A 160 -11.13 14.73 4.09
N LEU A 161 -10.09 14.69 4.92
CA LEU A 161 -9.19 15.83 5.15
C LEU A 161 -8.40 16.23 3.90
N VAL A 162 -8.00 15.28 3.05
CA VAL A 162 -7.43 15.57 1.71
C VAL A 162 -8.40 16.39 0.86
N ARG A 163 -9.68 16.01 0.81
CA ARG A 163 -10.70 16.70 0.01
C ARG A 163 -11.09 18.06 0.61
N LEU A 164 -10.84 18.27 1.90
CA LEU A 164 -10.99 19.55 2.60
C LEU A 164 -9.74 20.44 2.54
N ASP A 165 -8.72 20.08 1.74
CA ASP A 165 -7.46 20.83 1.60
C ASP A 165 -6.67 20.96 2.92
N ARG A 166 -6.70 19.91 3.76
CA ARG A 166 -6.03 19.86 5.08
C ARG A 166 -4.91 18.80 5.11
N PRO A 167 -3.83 18.95 4.31
CA PRO A 167 -2.84 17.90 4.07
C PRO A 167 -2.10 17.42 5.33
N ALA A 168 -1.75 18.33 6.26
CA ALA A 168 -1.04 17.96 7.48
C ALA A 168 -1.91 17.10 8.42
N GLU A 169 -3.18 17.44 8.56
CA GLU A 169 -4.12 16.65 9.37
C GLU A 169 -4.47 15.32 8.70
N ALA A 170 -4.58 15.32 7.37
CA ALA A 170 -4.79 14.10 6.59
C ALA A 170 -3.64 13.11 6.77
N GLU A 171 -2.39 13.59 6.68
CA GLU A 171 -1.21 12.78 6.93
C GLU A 171 -1.20 12.20 8.35
N ALA A 172 -1.49 13.03 9.36
CA ALA A 172 -1.57 12.56 10.75
C ALA A 172 -2.65 11.49 10.95
N ALA A 173 -3.82 11.64 10.33
CA ALA A 173 -4.89 10.63 10.36
C ALA A 173 -4.48 9.32 9.68
N ALA A 174 -3.81 9.40 8.52
CA ALA A 174 -3.31 8.23 7.81
C ALA A 174 -2.23 7.49 8.62
N LEU A 175 -1.33 8.21 9.28
CA LEU A 175 -0.32 7.62 10.16
C LEU A 175 -0.96 6.91 11.37
N ARG A 176 -2.01 7.50 11.97
CA ARG A 176 -2.80 6.82 13.03
C ARG A 176 -3.43 5.52 12.53
N SER A 177 -3.99 5.52 11.32
CA SER A 177 -4.57 4.32 10.69
C SER A 177 -3.54 3.17 10.64
N ALA A 178 -2.34 3.43 10.12
CA ALA A 178 -1.28 2.43 10.07
C ALA A 178 -0.78 1.99 11.46
N ALA A 179 -0.77 2.90 12.44
CA ALA A 179 -0.33 2.60 13.80
C ALA A 179 -1.27 1.63 14.54
N PHE A 180 -2.55 1.60 14.21
CA PHE A 180 -3.48 0.62 14.79
C PHE A 180 -3.18 -0.83 14.38
N ALA A 181 -2.58 -1.04 13.21
CA ALA A 181 -2.29 -2.36 12.67
C ALA A 181 -0.91 -2.40 11.98
N PRO A 182 0.20 -2.39 12.75
CA PRO A 182 1.55 -2.29 12.20
C PRO A 182 1.96 -3.49 11.32
N TYR A 183 1.37 -4.66 11.55
CA TYR A 183 1.62 -5.88 10.78
C TYR A 183 0.55 -6.19 9.72
N ASP A 184 -0.45 -5.34 9.58
CA ASP A 184 -1.48 -5.50 8.55
C ASP A 184 -1.01 -4.92 7.22
N LEU A 185 -0.82 -5.79 6.23
CA LEU A 185 -0.39 -5.37 4.90
C LEU A 185 -1.32 -4.32 4.30
N VAL A 186 -2.63 -4.45 4.51
CA VAL A 186 -3.63 -3.57 3.91
C VAL A 186 -3.57 -2.17 4.51
N SER A 187 -3.50 -2.06 5.84
CA SER A 187 -3.35 -0.80 6.55
C SER A 187 -2.04 -0.11 6.17
N GLN A 188 -0.93 -0.86 6.09
CA GLN A 188 0.35 -0.30 5.66
C GLN A 188 0.33 0.21 4.22
N TYR A 189 -0.34 -0.48 3.28
CA TYR A 189 -0.32 -0.15 1.84
C TYR A 189 -1.19 1.05 1.44
N ARG A 190 -2.11 1.51 2.30
CA ARG A 190 -3.03 2.63 2.00
C ARG A 190 -2.45 4.01 2.29
N VAL A 191 -1.46 4.07 3.17
CA VAL A 191 -0.84 5.29 3.69
C VAL A 191 0.33 5.86 2.84
N PRO A 192 1.02 5.15 1.93
CA PRO A 192 2.21 5.67 1.23
C PRO A 192 2.01 6.97 0.46
N ALA A 193 0.83 7.19 -0.13
CA ALA A 193 0.53 8.44 -0.83
C ALA A 193 0.25 9.61 0.14
N HIS A 194 -0.24 9.32 1.35
CA HIS A 194 -0.58 10.34 2.36
C HIS A 194 0.67 10.90 3.05
N VAL A 195 1.73 10.10 3.21
CA VAL A 195 2.99 10.57 3.83
C VAL A 195 3.82 11.52 2.97
N GLN A 196 3.37 11.75 1.72
CA GLN A 196 3.95 12.70 0.78
C GLN A 196 3.12 13.99 0.66
N LEU A 197 2.14 14.19 1.55
CA LEU A 197 1.33 15.41 1.62
C LEU A 197 2.08 16.56 2.29
N THR A 198 3.06 16.24 3.14
CA THR A 198 3.93 17.22 3.77
C THR A 198 5.42 16.86 3.58
N PRO A 199 6.31 17.87 3.55
CA PRO A 199 7.74 17.63 3.35
C PRO A 199 8.49 17.26 4.64
N THR A 200 7.79 17.16 5.79
CA THR A 200 8.43 16.94 7.09
C THR A 200 8.60 15.45 7.39
N MET A 201 9.60 15.12 8.22
CA MET A 201 9.82 13.78 8.75
C MET A 201 9.54 13.76 10.26
N SER A 202 8.27 13.64 10.65
CA SER A 202 7.91 13.49 12.06
C SER A 202 8.35 12.12 12.62
N ALA A 203 8.34 11.97 13.95
CA ALA A 203 8.66 10.70 14.60
C ALA A 203 7.68 9.59 14.17
N GLU A 204 6.39 9.91 14.06
CA GLU A 204 5.32 9.00 13.64
C GLU A 204 5.50 8.58 12.18
N LYS A 205 5.82 9.54 11.28
CA LYS A 205 6.12 9.26 9.88
C LYS A 205 7.33 8.33 9.76
N LYS A 206 8.39 8.60 10.52
CA LYS A 206 9.58 7.73 10.56
C LYS A 206 9.23 6.32 11.05
N ALA A 207 8.49 6.19 12.16
CA ALA A 207 8.10 4.89 12.70
C ALA A 207 7.24 4.09 11.70
N TYR A 208 6.29 4.74 11.04
CA TYR A 208 5.51 4.15 9.97
C TYR A 208 6.39 3.69 8.81
N LEU A 209 7.27 4.55 8.30
CA LEU A 209 8.15 4.20 7.17
C LEU A 209 9.08 3.05 7.52
N ASP A 210 9.64 3.03 8.74
CA ASP A 210 10.47 1.94 9.24
C ASP A 210 9.72 0.60 9.24
N GLN A 211 8.42 0.59 9.55
CA GLN A 211 7.59 -0.61 9.47
C GLN A 211 7.19 -0.96 8.03
N LEU A 212 6.78 0.04 7.24
CA LEU A 212 6.36 -0.11 5.85
C LEU A 212 7.45 -0.78 5.02
N VAL A 213 8.71 -0.35 5.13
CA VAL A 213 9.79 -0.91 4.30
C VAL A 213 10.16 -2.34 4.68
N ARG A 214 9.78 -2.83 5.87
CA ARG A 214 9.90 -4.26 6.21
C ARG A 214 8.76 -5.05 5.60
N MET A 215 7.54 -4.52 5.70
CA MET A 215 6.33 -5.13 5.13
C MET A 215 6.33 -5.15 3.60
N CYS A 216 6.91 -4.11 3.00
CA CYS A 216 6.90 -3.80 1.59
C CYS A 216 8.21 -3.07 1.21
N PRO A 217 9.32 -3.81 1.01
CA PRO A 217 10.63 -3.20 0.75
C PRO A 217 10.77 -2.36 -0.51
N GLN A 218 9.83 -2.44 -1.46
CA GLN A 218 9.77 -1.52 -2.59
C GLN A 218 9.58 -0.06 -2.16
N HIS A 219 9.04 0.19 -0.96
CA HIS A 219 8.88 1.54 -0.42
C HIS A 219 10.16 2.13 0.18
N LEU A 220 11.30 1.43 0.11
CA LEU A 220 12.60 2.07 0.41
C LEU A 220 12.83 3.31 -0.44
N SER A 221 12.38 3.32 -1.71
CA SER A 221 12.48 4.50 -2.57
C SER A 221 11.60 5.66 -2.12
N LEU A 222 10.42 5.36 -1.58
CA LEU A 222 9.56 6.37 -0.98
C LEU A 222 10.22 6.95 0.28
N ARG A 223 10.75 6.10 1.17
CA ARG A 223 11.44 6.59 2.37
C ARG A 223 12.68 7.40 2.03
N ALA A 224 13.45 7.00 1.01
CA ALA A 224 14.58 7.76 0.49
C ALA A 224 14.16 9.16 0.00
N GLU A 225 13.06 9.26 -0.76
CA GLU A 225 12.54 10.55 -1.18
C GLU A 225 12.13 11.42 0.02
N LEU A 226 11.48 10.84 1.03
CA LEU A 226 11.09 11.57 2.24
C LEU A 226 12.28 12.01 3.10
N HIS A 227 13.38 11.25 3.12
CA HIS A 227 14.66 11.73 3.66
C HIS A 227 15.21 12.91 2.86
N ALA A 228 15.16 12.85 1.52
CA ALA A 228 15.58 13.93 0.66
C ALA A 228 14.73 15.20 0.81
N TRP A 229 13.43 15.08 1.10
CA TRP A 229 12.57 16.23 1.41
C TRP A 229 13.07 17.04 2.60
N VAL A 230 13.65 16.40 3.62
CA VAL A 230 14.26 17.07 4.78
C VAL A 230 15.77 17.33 4.60
N GLY A 231 16.33 17.07 3.41
CA GLY A 231 17.74 17.29 3.08
C GLY A 231 18.70 16.20 3.58
N ASP A 232 18.20 15.09 4.13
CA ASP A 232 19.02 13.96 4.58
C ASP A 232 19.35 13.03 3.40
N TYR A 233 20.18 13.53 2.49
CA TYR A 233 20.57 12.81 1.28
C TYR A 233 21.43 11.58 1.57
N ALA A 234 22.14 11.54 2.70
CA ALA A 234 22.92 10.38 3.12
C ALA A 234 22.01 9.20 3.50
N ALA A 235 20.95 9.44 4.27
CA ALA A 235 19.94 8.42 4.55
C ALA A 235 19.20 7.98 3.28
N ALA A 236 18.88 8.92 2.37
CA ALA A 236 18.26 8.60 1.09
C ALA A 236 19.14 7.67 0.22
N ALA A 237 20.44 7.97 0.11
CA ALA A 237 21.40 7.12 -0.59
C ALA A 237 21.50 5.73 0.04
N LYS A 238 21.49 5.65 1.38
CA LYS A 238 21.52 4.39 2.11
C LYS A 238 20.29 3.52 1.82
N ASP A 239 19.10 4.11 1.77
CA ASP A 239 17.86 3.37 1.50
C ASP A 239 17.83 2.77 0.09
N GLU A 240 18.26 3.53 -0.91
CA GLU A 240 18.38 3.01 -2.28
C GLU A 240 19.49 1.95 -2.40
N ALA A 241 20.60 2.11 -1.68
CA ALA A 241 21.65 1.10 -1.64
C ALA A 241 21.17 -0.20 -0.96
N ASP A 242 20.33 -0.09 0.08
CA ASP A 242 19.71 -1.25 0.71
C ASP A 242 18.67 -1.91 -0.22
N ARG A 243 17.91 -1.11 -0.98
CA ARG A 243 17.01 -1.63 -2.02
C ARG A 243 17.78 -2.41 -3.08
N LEU A 244 18.93 -1.89 -3.52
CA LEU A 244 19.82 -2.56 -4.46
C LEU A 244 20.28 -3.93 -3.93
N LYS A 245 20.70 -4.01 -2.66
CA LYS A 245 21.07 -5.28 -2.01
C LYS A 245 19.92 -6.29 -2.01
N LEU A 246 18.68 -5.84 -1.81
CA LEU A 246 17.50 -6.71 -1.90
C LEU A 246 17.29 -7.24 -3.31
N VAL A 247 17.35 -6.38 -4.33
CA VAL A 247 17.20 -6.79 -5.73
C VAL A 247 18.26 -7.84 -6.08
N GLN A 248 19.51 -7.61 -5.71
CA GLN A 248 20.61 -8.55 -5.95
C GLN A 248 20.43 -9.86 -5.16
N GLY A 249 19.87 -9.79 -3.95
CA GLY A 249 19.51 -10.97 -3.18
C GLY A 249 18.49 -11.82 -3.92
N PHE A 250 17.31 -11.26 -4.21
CA PHE A 250 16.18 -11.99 -4.81
C PHE A 250 16.37 -12.33 -6.30
N ALA A 251 17.08 -11.47 -7.03
CA ALA A 251 17.35 -11.60 -8.46
C ALA A 251 18.82 -11.31 -8.77
N PRO A 252 19.76 -12.25 -8.48
CA PRO A 252 21.20 -12.04 -8.67
C PRO A 252 21.63 -11.72 -10.10
N LYS A 253 20.79 -12.06 -11.09
CA LYS A 253 21.01 -11.78 -12.52
C LYS A 253 20.43 -10.44 -12.98
N ALA A 254 19.72 -9.71 -12.11
CA ALA A 254 19.18 -8.40 -12.44
C ALA A 254 20.33 -7.41 -12.68
N LYS A 255 20.13 -6.48 -13.62
CA LYS A 255 21.01 -5.33 -13.86
C LYS A 255 20.32 -4.08 -13.33
N PRO A 256 20.54 -3.71 -12.05
CA PRO A 256 19.75 -2.69 -11.37
C PRO A 256 20.25 -1.27 -11.71
N MET A 257 20.43 -0.97 -13.00
CA MET A 257 20.94 0.31 -13.52
C MET A 257 20.16 1.52 -12.99
N PHE A 258 18.84 1.37 -12.83
CA PHE A 258 17.96 2.38 -12.26
C PHE A 258 18.27 2.66 -10.78
N ASN A 259 18.47 1.60 -9.98
CA ASN A 259 18.85 1.76 -8.58
C ASN A 259 20.23 2.40 -8.44
N ASP A 260 21.21 1.99 -9.25
CA ASP A 260 22.53 2.61 -9.23
C ASP A 260 22.46 4.11 -9.59
N ALA A 261 21.66 4.49 -10.59
CA ALA A 261 21.50 5.90 -10.95
C ALA A 261 20.86 6.73 -9.81
N LEU A 262 19.84 6.20 -9.13
CA LEU A 262 19.24 6.85 -7.96
C LEU A 262 20.21 6.97 -6.78
N VAL A 263 20.96 5.89 -6.46
CA VAL A 263 21.99 5.92 -5.41
C VAL A 263 23.01 7.01 -5.74
N ALA A 264 23.51 7.07 -6.98
CA ALA A 264 24.48 8.07 -7.41
C ALA A 264 23.95 9.50 -7.26
N LEU A 265 22.68 9.75 -7.61
CA LEU A 265 22.05 11.06 -7.42
C LEU A 265 21.98 11.48 -5.95
N TYR A 266 21.55 10.59 -5.06
CA TYR A 266 21.51 10.90 -3.64
C TYR A 266 22.90 11.06 -3.03
N GLN A 267 23.87 10.20 -3.40
CA GLN A 267 25.27 10.32 -3.02
C GLN A 267 25.86 11.66 -3.46
N MET A 268 25.62 12.09 -4.70
CA MET A 268 26.04 13.38 -5.21
C MET A 268 25.46 14.54 -4.39
N MET A 269 24.17 14.48 -4.07
CA MET A 269 23.53 15.52 -3.25
C MET A 269 24.05 15.55 -1.82
N ALA A 270 24.45 14.40 -1.28
CA ALA A 270 25.11 14.25 0.03
C ALA A 270 26.59 14.66 0.02
N GLY A 271 27.21 14.89 -1.14
CA GLY A 271 28.66 15.14 -1.26
C GLY A 271 29.52 13.90 -1.03
N ASP A 272 28.97 12.70 -1.23
CA ASP A 272 29.68 11.44 -1.10
C ASP A 272 30.66 11.26 -2.28
N LYS A 273 31.91 10.89 -1.95
CA LYS A 273 32.99 10.65 -2.92
C LYS A 273 32.73 9.46 -3.84
N ASP A 274 31.91 8.50 -3.40
CA ASP A 274 31.62 7.28 -4.16
C ASP A 274 30.56 7.51 -5.26
N ALA A 275 29.94 8.71 -5.31
CA ALA A 275 28.87 9.04 -6.23
C ALA A 275 29.27 8.83 -7.72
N ALA A 276 30.49 9.21 -8.10
CA ALA A 276 31.00 9.06 -9.47
C ALA A 276 31.22 7.58 -9.84
N THR A 277 31.71 6.77 -8.90
CA THR A 277 31.89 5.33 -9.09
C THR A 277 30.53 4.65 -9.28
N THR A 278 29.53 5.02 -8.47
CA THR A 278 28.16 4.48 -8.60
C THR A 278 27.52 4.90 -9.93
N ALA A 279 27.68 6.16 -10.36
CA ALA A 279 27.17 6.62 -11.66
C ALA A 279 27.83 5.88 -12.83
N ALA A 280 29.13 5.58 -12.75
CA ALA A 280 29.82 4.78 -13.76
C ALA A 280 29.26 3.35 -13.86
N ARG A 281 28.94 2.73 -12.70
CA ARG A 281 28.27 1.40 -12.69
C ARG A 281 26.89 1.45 -13.32
N ALA A 282 26.11 2.50 -13.05
CA ALA A 282 24.81 2.71 -13.69
C ALA A 282 24.94 2.83 -15.23
N ARG A 283 25.92 3.58 -15.72
CA ARG A 283 26.23 3.70 -17.17
C ARG A 283 26.58 2.37 -17.79
N GLN A 284 27.50 1.63 -17.18
CA GLN A 284 27.88 0.29 -17.65
C GLN A 284 26.67 -0.66 -17.68
N GLY A 285 25.82 -0.61 -16.65
CA GLY A 285 24.59 -1.38 -16.58
C GLY A 285 23.60 -1.02 -17.69
N LEU A 286 23.44 0.28 -17.98
CA LEU A 286 22.61 0.80 -19.05
C LEU A 286 23.11 0.34 -20.43
N ASP A 287 24.39 0.52 -20.73
CA ASP A 287 24.99 0.10 -21.99
C ASP A 287 24.82 -1.40 -22.22
N ALA A 288 25.05 -2.21 -21.17
CA ALA A 288 24.85 -3.65 -21.22
C ALA A 288 23.38 -4.05 -21.37
N TYR A 289 22.43 -3.26 -20.86
CA TYR A 289 21.01 -3.49 -21.03
C TYR A 289 20.54 -3.15 -22.46
N ILE A 290 21.02 -2.04 -23.01
CA ILE A 290 20.76 -1.63 -24.40
C ILE A 290 21.33 -2.66 -25.38
N ALA A 291 22.56 -3.14 -25.15
CA ALA A 291 23.18 -4.17 -25.99
C ALA A 291 22.36 -5.48 -26.05
N GLU A 292 21.57 -5.77 -25.02
CA GLU A 292 20.66 -6.92 -24.95
C GLU A 292 19.26 -6.64 -25.54
N GLY A 293 19.03 -5.46 -26.13
CA GLY A 293 17.72 -5.05 -26.67
C GLY A 293 16.79 -4.42 -25.63
N GLY A 294 17.34 -3.92 -24.52
CA GLY A 294 16.60 -3.20 -23.49
C GLY A 294 15.88 -1.96 -24.00
N ASP A 295 16.48 -1.24 -24.95
CA ASP A 295 15.90 -0.10 -25.64
C ASP A 295 14.60 -0.42 -26.40
N ARG A 296 14.47 -1.64 -26.93
CA ARG A 296 13.27 -2.13 -27.61
C ARG A 296 12.23 -2.67 -26.64
N SER A 297 12.66 -3.27 -25.53
CA SER A 297 11.77 -3.94 -24.57
C SER A 297 11.26 -3.05 -23.45
N ASP A 298 12.02 -2.03 -23.06
CA ASP A 298 11.68 -1.03 -22.06
C ASP A 298 12.31 0.34 -22.40
N PRO A 299 11.84 1.02 -23.46
CA PRO A 299 12.36 2.33 -23.86
C PRO A 299 12.18 3.39 -22.77
N ALA A 300 11.12 3.29 -21.95
CA ALA A 300 10.85 4.23 -20.87
C ALA A 300 11.87 4.07 -19.74
N GLY A 301 12.20 2.84 -19.34
CA GLY A 301 13.24 2.55 -18.36
C GLY A 301 14.61 3.09 -18.77
N VAL A 302 15.01 2.87 -20.02
CA VAL A 302 16.25 3.43 -20.60
C VAL A 302 16.27 4.95 -20.51
N SER A 303 15.21 5.61 -21.00
CA SER A 303 15.11 7.08 -21.00
C SER A 303 15.15 7.68 -19.59
N ASN A 304 14.55 7.00 -18.60
CA ASN A 304 14.58 7.43 -17.20
C ASN A 304 16.00 7.39 -16.62
N VAL A 305 16.76 6.31 -16.88
CA VAL A 305 18.15 6.18 -16.42
C VAL A 305 19.05 7.22 -17.07
N GLU A 306 18.90 7.45 -18.38
CA GLU A 306 19.62 8.52 -19.09
C GLU A 306 19.32 9.90 -18.50
N ALA A 307 18.06 10.19 -18.18
CA ALA A 307 17.66 11.44 -17.56
C ALA A 307 18.29 11.63 -16.17
N MET A 308 18.32 10.58 -15.35
CA MET A 308 18.99 10.61 -14.04
C MET A 308 20.50 10.83 -14.18
N LEU A 309 21.15 10.16 -15.12
CA LEU A 309 22.58 10.30 -15.36
C LEU A 309 22.95 11.67 -15.93
N ALA A 310 22.13 12.24 -16.81
CA ALA A 310 22.29 13.61 -17.27
C ALA A 310 22.14 14.62 -16.12
N PHE A 311 21.23 14.36 -15.17
CA PHE A 311 21.09 15.17 -13.98
C PHE A 311 22.29 15.06 -13.04
N PHE A 312 22.87 13.87 -12.93
CA PHE A 312 24.12 13.67 -12.21
C PHE A 312 25.27 14.51 -12.81
N ASP A 313 25.38 14.55 -14.14
CA ASP A 313 26.41 15.33 -14.82
C ASP A 313 26.25 16.84 -14.58
N ILE A 314 25.02 17.35 -14.43
CA ILE A 314 24.76 18.74 -14.02
C ILE A 314 25.37 19.02 -12.63
N GLY A 315 25.20 18.11 -11.68
CA GLY A 315 25.79 18.27 -10.35
C GLY A 315 27.31 18.20 -10.36
N GLN A 316 27.91 17.38 -11.24
CA GLN A 316 29.36 17.35 -11.45
C GLN A 316 29.88 18.67 -12.01
N LEU A 317 29.21 19.25 -13.01
CA LEU A 317 29.56 20.58 -13.53
C LEU A 317 29.50 21.64 -12.42
N ALA A 318 28.45 21.63 -11.59
CA ALA A 318 28.32 22.54 -10.47
C ALA A 318 29.46 22.36 -9.44
N ALA A 319 29.79 21.11 -9.08
CA ALA A 319 30.88 20.80 -8.14
C ALA A 319 32.26 21.21 -8.66
N GLN A 320 32.45 21.23 -9.98
CA GLN A 320 33.67 21.70 -10.66
C GLN A 320 33.73 23.24 -10.81
N GLY A 321 32.74 23.98 -10.28
CA GLY A 321 32.65 25.44 -10.42
C GLY A 321 32.13 25.91 -11.79
N ARG A 322 31.73 25.00 -12.68
CA ARG A 322 31.21 25.28 -14.03
C ARG A 322 29.71 25.61 -13.99
N MET A 323 29.34 26.59 -13.16
CA MET A 323 27.93 26.92 -12.86
C MET A 323 27.13 27.35 -14.08
N ALA A 324 27.72 28.12 -15.01
CA ALA A 324 27.04 28.55 -16.23
C ALA A 324 26.64 27.36 -17.12
N GLU A 325 27.52 26.39 -17.26
CA GLU A 325 27.27 25.16 -18.03
C GLU A 325 26.26 24.26 -17.33
N ALA A 326 26.37 24.11 -16.01
CA ALA A 326 25.40 23.37 -15.21
C ALA A 326 23.97 23.96 -15.33
N ARG A 327 23.86 25.30 -15.30
CA ARG A 327 22.59 26.00 -15.54
C ARG A 327 22.08 25.76 -16.96
N ALA A 328 22.91 25.93 -17.99
CA ALA A 328 22.49 25.69 -19.38
C ALA A 328 21.99 24.25 -19.57
N ALA A 329 22.70 23.26 -19.02
CA ALA A 329 22.30 21.85 -19.06
C ALA A 329 20.98 21.58 -18.29
N PHE A 330 20.80 22.19 -17.11
CA PHE A 330 19.55 22.07 -16.36
C PHE A 330 18.36 22.65 -17.12
N ALA A 331 18.52 23.84 -17.70
CA ALA A 331 17.48 24.55 -18.46
C ALA A 331 17.21 23.93 -19.85
N GLY A 332 18.10 23.06 -20.34
CA GLY A 332 17.92 22.32 -21.59
C GLY A 332 16.75 21.33 -21.57
N ARG A 333 16.14 21.07 -20.40
CA ARG A 333 14.92 20.27 -20.26
C ARG A 333 13.81 21.07 -19.59
N THR A 334 12.60 20.93 -20.13
CA THR A 334 11.40 21.55 -19.53
C THR A 334 11.04 20.92 -18.18
N ARG A 335 11.30 19.61 -18.01
CA ARG A 335 10.99 18.86 -16.77
C ARG A 335 11.98 17.72 -16.54
N TRP A 336 12.23 17.42 -15.27
CA TRP A 336 13.09 16.34 -14.79
C TRP A 336 12.26 15.24 -14.13
N VAL A 337 11.35 14.62 -14.88
CA VAL A 337 10.33 13.68 -14.33
C VAL A 337 10.89 12.38 -13.77
N ALA A 338 12.07 11.95 -14.23
CA ALA A 338 12.74 10.76 -13.72
C ALA A 338 13.55 11.05 -12.44
N VAL A 339 13.79 12.31 -12.09
CA VAL A 339 14.61 12.69 -10.93
C VAL A 339 13.67 12.97 -9.76
N PRO A 340 13.95 12.48 -8.53
CA PRO A 340 13.13 12.75 -7.36
C PRO A 340 12.90 14.26 -7.18
N PRO A 341 11.66 14.74 -6.98
CA PRO A 341 11.36 16.17 -6.85
C PRO A 341 12.21 16.94 -5.83
N PRO A 342 12.53 16.43 -4.62
CA PRO A 342 13.39 17.16 -3.70
C PRO A 342 14.82 17.33 -4.21
N VAL A 343 15.34 16.39 -5.00
CA VAL A 343 16.67 16.52 -5.65
C VAL A 343 16.63 17.62 -6.71
N VAL A 344 15.55 17.70 -7.51
CA VAL A 344 15.34 18.75 -8.51
C VAL A 344 15.28 20.13 -7.84
N ALA A 345 14.45 20.28 -6.81
CA ALA A 345 14.26 21.55 -6.12
C ALA A 345 15.58 22.06 -5.50
N ASP A 346 16.32 21.17 -4.85
CA ASP A 346 17.55 21.55 -4.14
C ASP A 346 18.71 21.82 -5.09
N MET A 347 18.85 21.04 -6.17
CA MET A 347 19.80 21.36 -7.24
C MET A 347 19.45 22.69 -7.92
N PHE A 348 18.17 22.94 -8.20
CA PHE A 348 17.73 24.22 -8.75
C PHE A 348 18.13 25.38 -7.83
N GLY A 349 17.90 25.24 -6.51
CA GLY A 349 18.35 26.21 -5.51
C GLY A 349 19.86 26.43 -5.53
N LYS A 350 20.66 25.36 -5.62
CA LYS A 350 22.13 25.43 -5.75
C LYS A 350 22.57 26.16 -7.01
N LEU A 351 21.95 25.88 -8.16
CA LEU A 351 22.30 26.49 -9.44
C LEU A 351 21.87 27.96 -9.50
N GLN A 352 20.73 28.30 -8.92
CA GLN A 352 20.23 29.67 -8.84
C GLN A 352 21.01 30.52 -7.82
N ALA A 353 21.70 29.90 -6.86
CA ALA A 353 22.53 30.61 -5.89
C ALA A 353 23.53 31.52 -6.60
N ASN A 354 23.56 32.79 -6.20
CA ASN A 354 24.41 33.84 -6.76
C ASN A 354 24.18 34.16 -8.25
N MET A 355 23.07 33.71 -8.85
CA MET A 355 22.66 34.18 -10.17
C MET A 355 22.16 35.64 -10.08
N PRO A 356 22.73 36.57 -10.86
CA PRO A 356 22.25 37.95 -10.93
C PRO A 356 20.77 38.02 -11.28
N THR A 357 20.02 38.94 -10.66
CA THR A 357 18.57 39.07 -10.90
C THR A 357 18.24 39.29 -12.37
N ALA A 358 19.07 40.05 -13.09
CA ALA A 358 18.91 40.30 -14.52
C ALA A 358 19.01 39.03 -15.40
N GLU A 359 19.69 37.98 -14.91
CA GLU A 359 19.85 36.71 -15.62
C GLU A 359 18.73 35.71 -15.31
N ARG A 360 17.84 36.01 -14.33
CA ARG A 360 16.73 35.14 -13.94
C ARG A 360 15.56 35.24 -14.91
N THR A 361 15.72 34.62 -16.08
CA THR A 361 14.71 34.58 -17.14
C THR A 361 14.25 33.15 -17.43
N GLY A 362 13.11 32.98 -18.10
CA GLY A 362 12.57 31.67 -18.45
C GLY A 362 12.36 30.77 -17.22
N PRO A 363 12.91 29.53 -17.18
CA PRO A 363 12.75 28.64 -16.04
C PRO A 363 13.39 29.16 -14.74
N TRP A 364 14.32 30.12 -14.83
CA TRP A 364 15.03 30.69 -13.67
C TRP A 364 14.23 31.77 -12.92
N THR A 365 13.03 32.11 -13.40
CA THR A 365 12.07 32.97 -12.67
C THR A 365 11.44 32.24 -11.49
N ARG A 366 11.44 30.90 -11.51
CA ARG A 366 10.96 30.05 -10.43
C ARG A 366 11.89 30.10 -9.22
N THR A 367 11.39 29.67 -8.08
CA THR A 367 12.17 29.46 -6.85
C THR A 367 12.31 27.97 -6.52
N ARG A 368 13.27 27.64 -5.65
CA ARG A 368 13.33 26.30 -5.02
C ARG A 368 11.98 25.92 -4.39
N GLN A 369 11.32 26.86 -3.72
CA GLN A 369 10.05 26.60 -3.05
C GLN A 369 8.94 26.26 -4.05
N ASP A 370 8.89 26.91 -5.22
CA ASP A 370 7.89 26.62 -6.25
C ASP A 370 7.94 25.16 -6.70
N TYR A 371 9.13 24.57 -6.83
CA TYR A 371 9.28 23.16 -7.17
C TYR A 371 8.80 22.24 -6.05
N ARG A 372 9.02 22.63 -4.79
CA ARG A 372 8.56 21.87 -3.62
C ARG A 372 7.04 21.90 -3.52
N ASP A 373 6.44 23.08 -3.66
CA ASP A 373 5.00 23.29 -3.59
C ASP A 373 4.27 22.60 -4.74
N ASP A 374 4.81 22.64 -5.97
CA ASP A 374 4.24 21.94 -7.11
C ASP A 374 4.18 20.42 -6.92
N ALA A 375 5.23 19.83 -6.33
CA ALA A 375 5.27 18.40 -6.05
C ALA A 375 4.23 18.00 -5.00
N MET A 376 4.16 18.74 -3.88
CA MET A 376 3.16 18.49 -2.82
C MET A 376 1.74 18.68 -3.34
N ARG A 377 1.48 19.73 -4.13
CA ARG A 377 0.17 19.98 -4.75
C ARG A 377 -0.21 18.88 -5.73
N SER A 378 0.74 18.36 -6.49
CA SER A 378 0.50 17.25 -7.41
C SER A 378 0.09 15.98 -6.65
N ASN A 379 0.76 15.67 -5.54
CA ASN A 379 0.40 14.55 -4.66
C ASN A 379 -0.99 14.71 -4.05
N LEU A 380 -1.31 15.91 -3.56
CA LEU A 380 -2.63 16.22 -3.02
C LEU A 380 -3.72 16.03 -4.09
N LYS A 381 -3.51 16.57 -5.31
CA LYS A 381 -4.47 16.47 -6.41
C LYS A 381 -4.74 15.02 -6.82
N LEU A 382 -3.73 14.14 -6.78
CA LEU A 382 -3.92 12.72 -7.06
C LEU A 382 -4.88 12.06 -6.06
N LEU A 383 -4.83 12.46 -4.79
CA LEU A 383 -5.68 11.92 -3.73
C LEU A 383 -7.07 12.56 -3.67
N GLN A 384 -7.26 13.74 -4.28
CA GLN A 384 -8.57 14.40 -4.40
C GLN A 384 -9.44 13.82 -5.52
N ASN A 385 -8.97 12.81 -6.27
CA ASN A 385 -9.73 12.22 -7.36
C ASN A 385 -11.05 11.57 -6.86
N PRO A 386 -12.23 12.05 -7.32
CA PRO A 386 -13.52 11.52 -6.88
C PRO A 386 -13.76 10.06 -7.27
N ASP A 387 -13.10 9.53 -8.31
CA ASP A 387 -13.22 8.13 -8.70
C ASP A 387 -12.70 7.15 -7.63
N LEU A 388 -11.89 7.63 -6.69
CA LEU A 388 -11.41 6.83 -5.57
C LEU A 388 -12.54 6.41 -4.61
N VAL A 389 -13.65 7.16 -4.57
CA VAL A 389 -14.79 6.94 -3.65
C VAL A 389 -15.42 5.56 -3.84
N LYS A 390 -15.52 5.10 -5.09
CA LYS A 390 -16.08 3.79 -5.46
C LYS A 390 -15.40 2.62 -4.73
N ASN A 391 -14.14 2.81 -4.32
CA ASN A 391 -13.33 1.78 -3.68
C ASN A 391 -13.33 1.84 -2.14
N TYR A 392 -14.01 2.80 -1.51
CA TYR A 392 -13.94 2.98 -0.05
C TYR A 392 -14.64 1.87 0.73
N TYR A 393 -15.73 1.31 0.20
CA TYR A 393 -16.41 0.16 0.82
C TYR A 393 -15.51 -1.08 0.89
N ALA A 394 -14.75 -1.37 -0.18
CA ALA A 394 -13.74 -2.45 -0.18
C ALA A 394 -12.58 -2.16 0.79
N LYS A 395 -12.45 -0.91 1.26
CA LYS A 395 -11.43 -0.50 2.21
C LYS A 395 -11.90 -0.49 3.67
N VAL A 396 -13.19 -0.69 3.95
CA VAL A 396 -13.64 -0.88 5.34
C VAL A 396 -13.27 -2.29 5.78
N ALA A 397 -12.34 -2.41 6.72
CA ALA A 397 -11.98 -3.68 7.33
C ALA A 397 -13.07 -4.09 8.33
N ASN A 398 -13.31 -5.39 8.45
CA ASN A 398 -14.06 -5.91 9.59
C ASN A 398 -13.15 -5.91 10.84
N SER A 399 -13.73 -5.93 12.04
CA SER A 399 -12.95 -6.11 13.27
C SER A 399 -12.19 -7.44 13.23
N ALA A 400 -11.03 -7.46 13.87
CA ALA A 400 -10.33 -8.71 14.09
C ALA A 400 -11.19 -9.60 15.02
N ARG A 401 -11.32 -10.89 14.69
CA ARG A 401 -12.06 -11.83 15.54
C ARG A 401 -11.08 -12.73 16.28
N GLN A 402 -11.22 -12.81 17.60
CA GLN A 402 -10.39 -13.70 18.43
C GLN A 402 -10.42 -15.16 17.94
N SER A 403 -11.56 -15.62 17.43
CA SER A 403 -11.72 -16.98 16.88
C SER A 403 -10.88 -17.24 15.63
N ASP A 404 -10.61 -16.22 14.81
CA ASP A 404 -9.74 -16.36 13.63
C ASP A 404 -8.27 -16.50 14.03
N TYR A 405 -7.85 -15.78 15.09
CA TYR A 405 -6.52 -15.88 15.67
C TYR A 405 -6.30 -17.21 16.40
N ALA A 406 -7.30 -17.67 17.15
CA ALA A 406 -7.27 -19.00 17.78
C ALA A 406 -7.16 -20.12 16.74
N ARG A 407 -7.81 -19.99 15.58
CA ARG A 407 -7.68 -20.95 14.46
C ARG A 407 -6.27 -20.99 13.87
N ALA A 408 -5.57 -19.86 13.86
CA ALA A 408 -4.20 -19.77 13.36
C ALA A 408 -3.19 -20.50 14.25
N SER A 409 -3.35 -20.42 15.57
CA SER A 409 -2.43 -20.97 16.59
C SER A 409 -1.95 -22.39 16.27
N GLY A 410 -2.86 -23.36 16.09
CA GLY A 410 -2.49 -24.76 15.90
C GLY A 410 -1.61 -25.05 14.68
N SER A 411 -1.62 -24.21 13.65
CA SER A 411 -0.86 -24.43 12.41
C SER A 411 0.36 -23.53 12.29
N VAL A 412 0.32 -22.30 12.81
CA VAL A 412 1.45 -21.36 12.78
C VAL A 412 2.64 -21.88 13.57
N TRP A 413 2.41 -22.56 14.68
CA TRP A 413 3.49 -23.07 15.54
C TRP A 413 4.09 -24.40 15.05
N LYS A 414 3.58 -24.98 13.96
CA LYS A 414 4.12 -26.23 13.38
C LYS A 414 5.31 -25.95 12.46
N ILE A 415 6.48 -25.72 13.06
CA ILE A 415 7.75 -25.36 12.40
C ILE A 415 8.81 -26.48 12.38
N GLY A 416 8.41 -27.74 12.62
CA GLY A 416 9.33 -28.89 12.58
C GLY A 416 9.93 -29.13 11.18
N ALA A 417 10.53 -30.30 10.97
CA ALA A 417 11.24 -30.64 9.71
C ALA A 417 10.46 -30.39 8.41
N LYS A 418 9.12 -30.37 8.48
CA LYS A 418 8.22 -29.96 7.38
C LYS A 418 7.26 -28.89 7.90
N PRO A 419 7.63 -27.60 7.85
CA PRO A 419 6.77 -26.53 8.36
C PRO A 419 5.41 -26.52 7.64
N ARG A 420 4.33 -26.27 8.39
CA ARG A 420 2.95 -26.47 7.91
C ARG A 420 2.59 -25.61 6.70
N TYR A 421 2.95 -24.33 6.72
CA TYR A 421 2.55 -23.38 5.68
C TYR A 421 3.61 -23.12 4.61
N LEU A 422 4.75 -23.80 4.71
CA LEU A 422 5.81 -23.72 3.72
C LEU A 422 5.44 -24.57 2.49
N ALA A 423 5.46 -23.96 1.31
CA ALA A 423 5.26 -24.66 0.05
C ALA A 423 6.36 -25.70 -0.18
N ARG A 424 5.96 -26.89 -0.64
CA ARG A 424 6.86 -28.06 -0.76
C ARG A 424 7.55 -28.17 -2.12
N ASP A 425 6.95 -27.62 -3.17
CA ASP A 425 7.36 -27.82 -4.56
C ASP A 425 7.52 -26.47 -5.28
N LEU A 426 8.55 -25.69 -4.92
CA LEU A 426 8.96 -24.56 -5.74
C LEU A 426 9.89 -25.07 -6.87
N PRO A 427 9.76 -24.55 -8.10
CA PRO A 427 10.67 -24.93 -9.18
C PRO A 427 12.12 -24.67 -8.78
N LYS A 428 13.05 -25.56 -9.17
CA LYS A 428 14.48 -25.50 -8.80
C LYS A 428 15.21 -24.24 -9.25
N ASP A 429 14.60 -23.46 -10.14
CA ASP A 429 15.14 -22.21 -10.67
C ASP A 429 14.77 -20.99 -9.79
N VAL A 430 14.02 -21.21 -8.70
CA VAL A 430 13.45 -20.19 -7.80
C VAL A 430 14.18 -20.15 -6.44
N THR A 431 15.41 -20.70 -6.37
CA THR A 431 16.20 -20.96 -5.14
C THR A 431 16.58 -19.73 -4.30
N THR A 432 16.11 -18.54 -4.65
CA THR A 432 16.39 -17.32 -3.90
C THR A 432 15.35 -17.03 -2.82
N TYR A 433 14.27 -17.79 -2.69
CA TYR A 433 13.27 -17.65 -1.62
C TYR A 433 12.45 -18.93 -1.40
N GLU A 434 11.81 -19.01 -0.24
CA GLU A 434 10.77 -19.98 0.08
C GLU A 434 9.40 -19.32 0.04
N PHE A 435 8.31 -20.07 0.00
CA PHE A 435 6.96 -19.51 -0.09
C PHE A 435 6.09 -19.99 1.07
N ILE A 436 5.47 -19.04 1.78
CA ILE A 436 4.51 -19.33 2.86
C ILE A 436 3.11 -19.04 2.33
N ASN A 437 2.17 -19.98 2.53
CA ASN A 437 0.76 -19.81 2.19
C ASN A 437 -0.16 -20.30 3.32
N VAL A 438 -0.85 -19.37 3.96
CA VAL A 438 -1.84 -19.66 5.02
C VAL A 438 -3.29 -19.64 4.53
N GLY A 439 -3.50 -19.22 3.27
CA GLY A 439 -4.82 -19.03 2.64
C GLY A 439 -5.77 -20.24 2.67
N PRO A 440 -5.31 -21.51 2.69
CA PRO A 440 -6.22 -22.63 2.84
C PRO A 440 -7.09 -22.59 4.11
N ASN A 441 -6.63 -21.92 5.18
CA ASN A 441 -7.28 -21.97 6.50
C ASN A 441 -7.53 -20.60 7.14
N LEU A 442 -6.84 -19.55 6.70
CA LEU A 442 -6.87 -18.23 7.32
C LEU A 442 -7.12 -17.15 6.28
N TRP A 443 -7.83 -16.09 6.68
CA TRP A 443 -8.19 -14.95 5.85
C TRP A 443 -8.09 -13.63 6.63
N GLY A 444 -8.08 -12.51 5.92
CA GLY A 444 -8.06 -11.18 6.52
C GLY A 444 -6.80 -10.89 7.34
N LEU A 445 -6.96 -10.09 8.39
CA LEU A 445 -5.88 -9.61 9.25
C LEU A 445 -5.04 -10.75 9.86
N SER A 446 -5.72 -11.77 10.41
CA SER A 446 -5.06 -12.90 11.07
C SER A 446 -4.17 -13.71 10.12
N ALA A 447 -4.53 -13.79 8.83
CA ALA A 447 -3.71 -14.43 7.83
C ALA A 447 -2.41 -13.66 7.57
N GLY A 448 -2.48 -12.34 7.50
CA GLY A 448 -1.33 -11.47 7.28
C GLY A 448 -0.30 -11.60 8.41
N GLU A 449 -0.77 -11.54 9.66
CA GLU A 449 0.06 -11.70 10.85
C GLU A 449 0.58 -13.14 11.00
N ALA A 450 -0.24 -14.15 10.68
CA ALA A 450 0.18 -15.55 10.71
C ALA A 450 1.34 -15.87 9.75
N VAL A 451 1.36 -15.26 8.55
CA VAL A 451 2.50 -15.40 7.61
C VAL A 451 3.79 -14.89 8.26
N LEU A 452 3.74 -13.72 8.91
CA LEU A 452 4.91 -13.09 9.52
C LEU A 452 5.38 -13.86 10.76
N LEU A 453 4.46 -14.27 11.64
CA LEU A 453 4.80 -15.06 12.81
C LEU A 453 5.38 -16.43 12.39
N HIS A 454 4.79 -17.10 11.40
CA HIS A 454 5.31 -18.38 10.91
C HIS A 454 6.73 -18.22 10.32
N ALA A 455 6.97 -17.15 9.55
CA ALA A 455 8.30 -16.83 9.05
C ALA A 455 9.30 -16.58 10.18
N ALA A 456 8.92 -15.78 11.20
CA ALA A 456 9.76 -15.47 12.33
C ALA A 456 10.17 -16.72 13.13
N LEU A 457 9.20 -17.62 13.37
CA LEU A 457 9.43 -18.89 14.04
C LEU A 457 10.36 -19.80 13.23
N ILE A 458 10.19 -19.89 11.90
CA ILE A 458 11.11 -20.64 11.03
C ILE A 458 12.52 -20.05 11.05
N ALA A 459 12.65 -18.72 10.97
CA ALA A 459 13.94 -18.04 11.03
C ALA A 459 14.69 -18.41 12.32
N SER A 460 14.02 -18.26 13.46
CA SER A 460 14.55 -18.57 14.79
C SER A 460 14.95 -20.05 14.91
N ALA A 461 14.09 -20.98 14.50
CA ALA A 461 14.37 -22.42 14.55
C ALA A 461 15.56 -22.85 13.67
N ARG A 462 15.89 -22.07 12.64
CA ARG A 462 17.03 -22.30 11.74
C ARG A 462 18.30 -21.53 12.17
N GLY A 463 18.25 -20.79 13.27
CA GLY A 463 19.39 -20.02 13.78
C GLY A 463 19.64 -18.69 13.05
N PHE A 464 18.64 -18.16 12.35
CA PHE A 464 18.69 -16.83 11.73
C PHE A 464 18.06 -15.77 12.64
N ASP A 465 18.63 -14.57 12.63
CA ASP A 465 18.10 -13.44 13.42
C ASP A 465 16.97 -12.66 12.70
N GLY A 466 16.70 -12.97 11.42
CA GLY A 466 15.67 -12.28 10.65
C GLY A 466 15.19 -12.96 9.39
N PHE A 467 14.23 -12.28 8.75
CA PHE A 467 13.66 -12.68 7.48
C PHE A 467 13.22 -11.46 6.65
N VAL A 468 13.14 -11.63 5.34
CA VAL A 468 12.75 -10.59 4.39
C VAL A 468 11.61 -11.10 3.51
N VAL A 469 10.58 -10.28 3.32
CA VAL A 469 9.55 -10.47 2.28
C VAL A 469 9.99 -9.74 1.01
N PRO A 470 9.65 -10.22 -0.20
CA PRO A 470 10.09 -9.60 -1.44
C PRO A 470 9.44 -8.23 -1.64
N GLN A 471 10.00 -7.48 -2.59
CA GLN A 471 9.52 -6.15 -2.99
C GLN A 471 8.07 -6.09 -3.46
N ASN A 472 7.42 -7.20 -3.81
CA ASN A 472 6.03 -7.17 -4.30
C ASN A 472 5.18 -8.20 -3.56
N ARG A 473 4.98 -8.01 -2.25
CA ARG A 473 3.97 -8.81 -1.54
C ARG A 473 2.58 -8.36 -2.01
N THR A 474 1.99 -9.13 -2.93
CA THR A 474 0.68 -8.83 -3.53
C THR A 474 -0.49 -9.49 -2.79
N HIS A 475 -0.21 -10.38 -1.83
CA HIS A 475 -1.24 -11.14 -1.13
C HIS A 475 -1.06 -11.08 0.38
N ILE A 476 -2.20 -11.02 1.08
CA ILE A 476 -2.24 -10.96 2.55
C ILE A 476 -1.89 -12.33 3.14
N PHE A 477 -2.44 -13.40 2.57
CA PHE A 477 -2.34 -14.77 3.10
C PHE A 477 -1.18 -15.59 2.51
N SER A 478 -0.37 -15.02 1.63
CA SER A 478 0.79 -15.71 1.08
C SER A 478 1.92 -14.74 0.76
N SER A 479 3.16 -15.18 0.94
CA SER A 479 4.34 -14.38 0.63
C SER A 479 5.54 -15.28 0.33
N PRO A 480 6.37 -14.91 -0.66
CA PRO A 480 7.76 -15.33 -0.69
C PRO A 480 8.47 -14.81 0.57
N VAL A 481 9.44 -15.56 1.08
CA VAL A 481 10.23 -15.22 2.26
C VAL A 481 11.66 -15.72 2.07
N ARG A 482 12.62 -14.91 2.49
CA ARG A 482 14.02 -15.31 2.66
C ARG A 482 14.39 -15.28 4.13
N PHE A 483 15.16 -16.25 4.57
CA PHE A 483 15.70 -16.32 5.93
C PHE A 483 17.20 -16.09 5.90
N GLY A 484 17.73 -15.33 6.84
CA GLY A 484 19.14 -14.99 6.87
C GLY A 484 19.48 -14.02 7.99
N ASN A 485 20.77 -13.69 8.09
CA ASN A 485 21.25 -12.80 9.14
C ASN A 485 21.23 -11.35 8.69
N ILE A 486 20.75 -10.47 9.56
CA ILE A 486 20.67 -9.04 9.31
C ILE A 486 22.08 -8.48 9.03
N GLY A 487 22.17 -7.64 8.00
CA GLY A 487 23.42 -7.03 7.54
C GLY A 487 24.18 -7.86 6.50
N THR A 488 23.79 -9.11 6.27
CA THR A 488 24.39 -9.96 5.21
C THR A 488 23.80 -9.64 3.82
N PRO A 489 24.43 -10.09 2.71
CA PRO A 489 23.92 -9.86 1.36
C PRO A 489 22.47 -10.31 1.18
N GLY A 490 21.60 -9.38 0.74
CA GLY A 490 20.15 -9.61 0.60
C GLY A 490 19.33 -9.42 1.88
N PHE A 491 19.95 -9.05 3.02
CA PHE A 491 19.31 -8.84 4.31
C PHE A 491 19.68 -7.48 4.93
N PRO A 492 19.40 -6.34 4.24
CA PRO A 492 19.68 -5.04 4.81
C PRO A 492 18.83 -4.79 6.06
N GLN A 493 19.41 -4.19 7.09
CA GLN A 493 18.73 -3.89 8.36
C GLN A 493 17.46 -3.06 8.19
N SER A 494 17.42 -2.19 7.18
CA SER A 494 16.29 -1.32 6.87
C SER A 494 15.01 -2.08 6.54
N ALA A 495 15.11 -3.21 5.83
CA ALA A 495 13.97 -3.95 5.29
C ALA A 495 13.83 -5.38 5.81
N THR A 496 14.70 -5.79 6.74
CA THR A 496 14.66 -7.13 7.36
C THR A 496 13.85 -7.07 8.64
N PHE A 497 12.90 -8.00 8.79
CA PHE A 497 12.23 -8.25 10.05
C PHE A 497 13.19 -8.92 11.02
N ARG A 498 13.24 -8.43 12.26
CA ARG A 498 13.89 -9.14 13.37
C ARG A 498 12.96 -10.25 13.82
N ALA A 499 13.42 -11.50 13.75
CA ALA A 499 12.58 -12.66 14.04
C ALA A 499 12.03 -12.61 15.48
N GLN A 500 12.89 -12.33 16.46
CA GLN A 500 12.48 -12.28 17.86
C GLN A 500 11.43 -11.18 18.12
N GLN A 501 11.62 -9.99 17.55
CA GLN A 501 10.67 -8.89 17.70
C GLN A 501 9.27 -9.29 17.18
N VAL A 502 9.21 -9.92 16.01
CA VAL A 502 7.93 -10.38 15.43
C VAL A 502 7.29 -11.46 16.30
N ILE A 503 8.09 -12.38 16.88
CA ILE A 503 7.59 -13.40 17.81
C ILE A 503 7.01 -12.73 19.06
N ASP A 504 7.73 -11.80 19.68
CA ASP A 504 7.32 -11.12 20.91
C ASP A 504 6.03 -10.31 20.71
N GLU A 505 5.88 -9.67 19.55
CA GLU A 505 4.73 -8.80 19.26
C GLU A 505 3.49 -9.57 18.77
N LEU A 506 3.66 -10.70 18.05
CA LEU A 506 2.53 -11.46 17.48
C LEU A 506 2.14 -12.71 18.26
N SER A 507 3.04 -13.32 19.04
CA SER A 507 2.71 -14.51 19.84
C SER A 507 1.62 -14.27 20.90
N PRO A 508 1.45 -13.08 21.51
CA PRO A 508 0.32 -12.85 22.42
C PRO A 508 -1.04 -12.91 21.69
N ARG A 509 -1.07 -12.61 20.39
CA ARG A 509 -2.29 -12.63 19.55
C ARG A 509 -2.54 -14.02 18.96
N ILE A 510 -1.48 -14.71 18.55
CA ILE A 510 -1.51 -16.08 18.02
C ILE A 510 -0.72 -16.97 18.99
N PRO A 511 -1.29 -17.33 20.15
CA PRO A 511 -0.55 -18.02 21.21
C PRO A 511 -0.08 -19.39 20.77
N GLU A 512 1.00 -19.87 21.36
CA GLU A 512 1.42 -21.27 21.20
C GLU A 512 0.33 -22.19 21.76
N PRO A 513 -0.07 -23.25 21.03
CA PRO A 513 -1.01 -24.23 21.58
C PRO A 513 -0.41 -24.86 22.84
N PRO A 514 -1.22 -25.13 23.89
CA PRO A 514 -0.73 -25.87 25.03
C PRO A 514 -0.18 -27.22 24.56
N MET A 515 1.03 -27.60 25.02
CA MET A 515 1.58 -28.91 24.73
C MET A 515 0.60 -29.98 25.19
N ARG A 516 0.07 -30.77 24.25
CA ARG A 516 -0.66 -31.98 24.60
C ARG A 516 0.35 -32.95 25.22
N ARG A 517 0.28 -33.10 26.54
CA ARG A 517 1.04 -34.10 27.29
C ARG A 517 0.64 -35.50 26.89
#